data_AF-A0A920ASF7-F1
#
_entry.id   AF-A0A920ASF7-F1
#
_cell.length_a   1.000
_cell.length_b   1.000
_cell.length_c   1.000
_cell.angle_alpha   90.00
_cell.angle_beta   90.00
_cell.angle_gamma   90.00
#
_symmetry.space_group_name_H-M   'P 1'
#
loop_
_entity.id
_entity.type
_entity.pdbx_description
1 polymer ?
#
loop_
_entity_poly.entity_id
_entity_poly.type
_entity_poly.pdbx_seq_one_letter_code
_entity_poly.pdbx_strand_id
1 'polypeptide(L)'
;MITLDLNKVIKTDLIIIGVGSIPNTSVFENSELIIENGIKVNEFCQSSIEDVFAAGDVANFYHPHYGKYMRLESYKHAQNHGIFCC
;
A
#
# COMPACT_ATOMS: atom_id res chain seq x y z
N MET A 1 -25.15 -17.12 -4.35
CA MET A 1 -25.75 -16.81 -3.02
C MET A 1 -24.62 -16.39 -2.09
N ILE A 2 -24.81 -15.32 -1.32
CA ILE A 2 -23.88 -14.89 -0.28
C ILE A 2 -24.56 -15.03 1.08
N THR A 3 -23.81 -15.48 2.09
CA THR A 3 -24.28 -15.53 3.48
C THR A 3 -23.60 -14.40 4.22
N LEU A 4 -24.39 -13.50 4.78
CA LEU A 4 -23.92 -12.42 5.65
C LEU A 4 -23.79 -12.91 7.09
N ASP A 5 -23.31 -12.02 7.95
CA ASP A 5 -23.42 -12.20 9.39
C ASP A 5 -24.88 -12.48 9.81
N LEU A 6 -25.05 -13.14 10.95
CA LEU A 6 -26.36 -13.55 11.49
C LEU A 6 -27.20 -14.44 10.54
N ASN A 7 -26.54 -15.22 9.67
CA ASN A 7 -27.14 -16.21 8.76
C ASN A 7 -28.11 -15.63 7.72
N LYS A 8 -28.06 -14.33 7.43
CA LYS A 8 -28.87 -13.73 6.38
C LYS A 8 -28.33 -14.13 5.00
N VAL A 9 -29.20 -14.65 4.13
CA VAL A 9 -28.80 -15.12 2.79
C VAL A 9 -29.31 -14.14 1.72
N ILE A 10 -28.42 -13.74 0.79
CA ILE A 10 -28.75 -12.94 -0.38
C ILE A 10 -28.51 -13.76 -1.65
N LYS A 11 -29.53 -13.85 -2.51
CA LYS A 11 -29.39 -14.38 -3.87
C LYS A 11 -28.84 -13.28 -4.79
N THR A 12 -27.83 -13.62 -5.58
CA THR A 12 -27.21 -12.73 -6.57
C THR A 12 -26.59 -13.58 -7.67
N ASP A 13 -26.52 -13.01 -8.88
CA ASP A 13 -25.91 -13.61 -10.06
C ASP A 13 -24.43 -13.24 -10.20
N LEU A 14 -23.98 -12.16 -9.55
CA LEU A 14 -22.60 -11.67 -9.56
C LEU A 14 -22.19 -11.10 -8.20
N ILE A 15 -20.91 -11.26 -7.85
CA ILE A 15 -20.28 -10.66 -6.66
C ILE A 15 -18.99 -9.98 -7.12
N ILE A 16 -18.78 -8.74 -6.67
CA ILE A 16 -17.53 -7.98 -6.83
C ILE A 16 -17.04 -7.64 -5.42
N ILE A 17 -15.77 -7.96 -5.12
CA ILE A 17 -15.18 -7.78 -3.79
C ILE A 17 -14.11 -6.70 -3.86
N GLY A 18 -14.24 -5.66 -3.02
CA GLY A 18 -13.26 -4.60 -2.85
C GLY A 18 -13.15 -4.24 -1.37
N VAL A 19 -12.33 -4.96 -0.62
CA VAL A 19 -12.18 -4.81 0.85
C VAL A 19 -10.83 -4.23 1.26
N GLY A 20 -10.14 -3.56 0.32
CA GLY A 20 -8.80 -3.02 0.49
C GLY A 20 -7.75 -3.77 -0.34
N SER A 21 -6.51 -3.30 -0.26
CA SER A 21 -5.36 -3.88 -0.94
C SER A 21 -4.24 -4.22 0.06
N ILE A 22 -3.40 -5.19 -0.31
CA ILE A 22 -2.18 -5.52 0.42
C ILE A 22 -1.01 -5.07 -0.46
N PRO A 23 0.00 -4.36 0.08
CA PRO A 23 1.17 -3.97 -0.70
C PRO A 23 1.95 -5.21 -1.16
N ASN A 24 2.41 -5.21 -2.42
CA ASN A 24 3.17 -6.31 -2.99
C ASN A 24 4.62 -6.31 -2.47
N THR A 25 4.84 -6.85 -1.28
CA THR A 25 6.16 -6.88 -0.61
C THR A 25 6.72 -8.28 -0.39
N SER A 26 6.02 -9.34 -0.81
CA SER A 26 6.39 -10.74 -0.54
C SER A 26 7.77 -11.14 -1.09
N VAL A 27 8.15 -10.59 -2.25
CA VAL A 27 9.48 -10.80 -2.86
C VAL A 27 10.64 -10.30 -1.98
N PHE A 28 10.36 -9.43 -1.01
CA PHE A 28 11.34 -8.78 -0.15
C PHE A 28 11.36 -9.31 1.29
N GLU A 29 10.59 -10.35 1.61
CA GLU A 29 10.46 -10.89 2.98
C GLU A 29 11.81 -11.27 3.63
N ASN A 30 12.79 -11.69 2.83
CA ASN A 30 14.13 -12.06 3.31
C ASN A 30 15.20 -10.99 3.01
N SER A 31 14.77 -9.76 2.68
CA SER A 31 15.69 -8.64 2.45
C SER A 31 15.84 -7.80 3.71
N GLU A 32 16.82 -6.88 3.69
CA GLU A 32 17.01 -5.89 4.75
C GLU A 32 16.06 -4.68 4.62
N LEU A 33 15.06 -4.76 3.73
CA LEU A 33 14.04 -3.72 3.60
C LEU A 33 13.17 -3.63 4.86
N ILE A 34 13.06 -2.43 5.42
CA ILE A 34 12.09 -2.15 6.47
C ILE A 34 10.70 -2.09 5.82
N ILE A 35 9.87 -3.08 6.14
CA ILE A 35 8.51 -3.22 5.62
C ILE A 35 7.52 -3.14 6.79
N GLU A 36 6.67 -2.13 6.77
CA GLU A 36 5.67 -1.84 7.82
C GLU A 36 4.35 -1.47 7.15
N ASN A 37 3.57 -2.45 6.66
CA ASN A 37 2.44 -2.17 5.76
C ASN A 37 2.87 -1.34 4.54
N GLY A 38 3.81 -1.89 3.76
CA GLY A 38 4.49 -1.21 2.64
C GLY A 38 5.97 -0.99 2.92
N ILE A 39 6.76 -0.71 1.87
CA ILE A 39 8.18 -0.39 2.00
C ILE A 39 8.30 0.98 2.64
N LYS A 40 8.92 1.06 3.81
CA LYS A 40 9.09 2.32 4.53
C LYS A 40 10.11 3.18 3.80
N VAL A 41 9.75 4.43 3.53
CA VAL A 41 10.62 5.38 2.84
C VAL A 41 10.70 6.73 3.56
N ASN A 42 11.83 7.40 3.40
CA ASN A 42 12.00 8.78 3.85
C ASN A 42 11.35 9.79 2.88
N GLU A 43 11.53 11.09 3.14
CA GLU A 43 10.98 12.20 2.33
C GLU A 43 11.54 12.27 0.90
N PHE A 44 12.64 11.56 0.63
CA PHE A 44 13.25 11.41 -0.70
C PHE A 44 12.93 10.05 -1.34
N CYS A 45 11.96 9.32 -0.78
CA CYS A 45 11.53 8.00 -1.24
C CYS A 45 12.59 6.89 -1.15
N GLN A 46 13.67 7.14 -0.40
CA GLN A 46 14.73 6.16 -0.17
C GLN A 46 14.25 5.13 0.85
N SER A 47 14.53 3.86 0.56
CA SER A 47 14.27 2.75 1.49
C SER A 47 15.36 2.65 2.56
N SER A 48 15.35 1.57 3.34
CA SER A 48 16.43 1.26 4.28
C SER A 48 17.72 0.74 3.62
N ILE A 49 17.68 0.42 2.33
CA ILE A 49 18.84 -0.06 1.56
C ILE A 49 19.33 1.07 0.65
N GLU A 50 20.64 1.30 0.65
CA GLU A 50 21.30 2.28 -0.22
C GLU A 50 20.97 2.02 -1.70
N ASP A 51 20.77 3.09 -2.46
CA ASP A 51 20.39 3.06 -3.88
C ASP A 51 19.07 2.31 -4.22
N VAL A 52 18.27 1.95 -3.21
CA VAL A 52 16.94 1.35 -3.38
C VAL A 52 15.85 2.32 -2.95
N PHE A 53 14.91 2.58 -3.86
CA PHE A 53 13.79 3.50 -3.68
C PHE A 53 12.46 2.77 -3.81
N ALA A 54 11.39 3.33 -3.23
CA ALA A 54 10.03 2.84 -3.43
C ALA A 54 9.04 3.99 -3.63
N ALA A 55 8.08 3.78 -4.53
CA ALA A 55 7.15 4.80 -5.01
C ALA A 55 5.75 4.23 -5.23
N GLY A 56 4.74 5.10 -5.24
CA GLY A 56 3.33 4.72 -5.40
C GLY A 56 2.78 3.89 -4.24
N ASP A 57 1.79 3.03 -4.53
CA ASP A 57 1.01 2.36 -3.49
C ASP A 57 1.87 1.56 -2.50
N VAL A 58 2.96 0.93 -2.95
CA VAL A 58 3.82 0.13 -2.07
C VAL A 58 4.58 0.97 -1.04
N ALA A 59 4.74 2.27 -1.26
CA ALA A 59 5.49 3.17 -0.38
C ALA A 59 4.70 3.51 0.88
N ASN A 60 5.28 3.20 2.04
CA ASN A 60 4.84 3.70 3.33
C ASN A 60 5.69 4.93 3.68
N PHE A 61 5.15 6.12 3.42
CA PHE A 61 5.85 7.40 3.56
C PHE A 61 5.33 8.15 4.80
N TYR A 62 6.16 9.03 5.36
CA TYR A 62 5.72 9.92 6.42
C TYR A 62 4.81 11.02 5.86
N HIS A 63 3.56 11.09 6.32
CA HIS A 63 2.62 12.13 5.91
C HIS A 63 2.63 13.29 6.92
N PRO A 64 3.20 14.48 6.58
CA PRO A 64 3.45 15.54 7.56
C PRO A 64 2.18 16.06 8.25
N HIS A 65 1.08 16.17 7.50
CA HIS A 65 -0.21 16.64 8.05
C HIS A 65 -0.80 15.67 9.09
N TYR A 66 -0.56 14.35 8.94
CA TYR A 66 -1.12 13.33 9.85
C TYR A 66 -0.10 12.86 10.90
N GLY A 67 1.14 13.34 10.83
CA GLY A 67 2.19 13.04 11.79
C GLY A 67 2.60 11.56 11.86
N LYS A 68 2.32 10.77 10.82
CA LYS A 68 2.54 9.32 10.84
C LYS A 68 2.91 8.77 9.48
N TYR A 69 3.51 7.58 9.49
CA TYR A 69 3.72 6.76 8.31
C TYR A 69 2.39 6.18 7.83
N MET A 70 2.14 6.27 6.51
CA MET A 70 0.98 5.67 5.87
C MET A 70 1.24 5.38 4.38
N ARG A 71 0.38 4.54 3.81
CA ARG A 71 0.19 4.38 2.37
C ARG A 71 -0.93 5.28 1.88
N LEU A 72 -0.85 5.71 0.62
CA LEU A 72 -1.91 6.45 -0.05
C LEU A 72 -2.23 5.84 -1.41
N GLU A 73 -3.33 5.08 -1.46
CA GLU A 73 -3.75 4.28 -2.63
C GLU A 73 -4.54 5.15 -3.62
N SER A 74 -3.89 6.17 -4.19
CA SER A 74 -4.52 7.09 -5.14
C SER A 74 -3.66 7.35 -6.36
N TYR A 75 -4.31 7.50 -7.52
CA TYR A 75 -3.63 7.79 -8.78
C TYR A 75 -2.70 9.00 -8.69
N LYS A 76 -3.16 10.11 -8.10
CA LYS A 76 -2.36 11.35 -7.99
C LYS A 76 -1.12 11.14 -7.12
N HIS A 77 -1.24 10.34 -6.06
CA HIS A 77 -0.10 10.00 -5.22
C HIS A 77 0.93 9.17 -6.01
N ALA A 78 0.49 8.13 -6.71
CA ALA A 78 1.37 7.30 -7.52
C ALA A 78 2.09 8.11 -8.62
N GLN A 79 1.37 8.99 -9.31
CA GLN A 79 1.96 9.90 -10.30
C GLN A 79 2.99 10.83 -9.66
N ASN A 80 2.65 11.49 -8.54
CA ASN A 80 3.57 12.41 -7.88
C ASN A 80 4.83 11.69 -7.39
N HIS A 81 4.70 10.52 -6.77
CA HIS A 81 5.86 9.70 -6.39
C HIS A 81 6.69 9.34 -7.62
N GLY A 82 6.09 8.93 -8.74
CA GLY A 82 6.84 8.66 -9.96
C GLY A 82 7.58 9.87 -10.54
N ILE A 83 7.10 11.10 -10.29
CA ILE A 83 7.76 12.34 -10.75
C ILE A 83 8.87 12.79 -9.79
N PHE A 84 8.71 12.60 -8.48
CA PHE A 84 9.59 13.17 -7.46
C PHE A 84 10.57 12.17 -6.83
N CYS A 85 10.30 10.87 -6.92
CA CYS A 85 11.16 9.81 -6.34
C CYS A 85 12.18 9.23 -7.34
N CYS A 86 12.19 9.72 -8.60
CA CYS A 86 13.00 9.22 -9.70
C CYS A 86 13.92 10.31 -10.25
#